data_AF-V4NUL1-F1
#
_entry.id   AF-V4NUL1-F1
#
_cell.length_a   1.000
_cell.length_b   1.000
_cell.length_c   1.000
_cell.angle_alpha   90.00
_cell.angle_beta   90.00
_cell.angle_gamma   90.00
#
_symmetry.space_group_name_H-M   'P 1'
#
loop_
_entity.id
_entity.type
_entity.pdbx_description
1 polymer ?
#
loop_
_entity_poly.entity_id
_entity_poly.type
_entity_poly.pdbx_seq_one_letter_code
_entity_poly.pdbx_strand_id
1 'polypeptide(L)'
;MRRKFLGLSQEALANSLGLTFQQVQKYERGSNRISASKLYQTARTLQAPISYFFEGVDAEVHAETSVGEASVHSFLATGEGIELAASFPRIESSRHRRRVLDLVKTLADE
;
A
#
# COMPACT_ATOMS: atom_id res chain seq x y z
N MET A 1 17.13 -5.95 -9.57
CA MET A 1 17.74 -6.88 -10.57
C MET A 1 17.03 -6.90 -11.94
N ARG A 2 15.78 -6.39 -12.09
CA ARG A 2 15.06 -6.20 -13.38
C ARG A 2 15.92 -5.65 -14.54
N ARG A 3 16.75 -4.64 -14.26
CA ARG A 3 17.70 -4.06 -15.24
C ARG A 3 18.54 -5.14 -15.96
N LYS A 4 19.09 -6.10 -15.21
CA LYS A 4 19.93 -7.18 -15.78
C LYS A 4 19.12 -8.11 -16.68
N PHE A 5 17.86 -8.41 -16.31
CA PHE A 5 16.95 -9.19 -17.15
C PHE A 5 16.62 -8.50 -18.47
N LEU A 6 16.63 -7.17 -18.49
CA LEU A 6 16.45 -6.37 -19.70
C LEU A 6 17.76 -6.15 -20.48
N GLY A 7 18.88 -6.74 -20.05
CA GLY A 7 20.20 -6.52 -20.66
C GLY A 7 20.71 -5.08 -20.55
N LEU A 8 20.08 -4.24 -19.73
CA LEU A 8 20.41 -2.82 -19.63
C LEU A 8 21.65 -2.62 -18.74
N SER A 9 22.63 -1.81 -19.15
CA SER A 9 23.77 -1.48 -18.29
C SER A 9 23.39 -0.42 -17.24
N GLN A 10 24.15 -0.31 -16.14
CA GLN A 10 23.91 0.76 -15.15
C GLN A 10 24.14 2.15 -15.77
N GLU A 11 25.07 2.26 -16.71
CA GLU A 11 25.36 3.51 -17.43
C GLU A 11 24.21 3.89 -18.37
N ALA A 12 23.63 2.93 -19.08
CA ALA A 12 22.46 3.16 -19.91
C ALA A 12 21.25 3.61 -19.08
N LEU A 13 21.03 3.01 -17.90
CA LEU A 13 20.00 3.46 -16.97
C LEU A 13 20.31 4.87 -16.45
N ALA A 14 21.56 5.15 -16.08
CA ALA A 14 21.97 6.46 -15.59
C ALA A 14 21.73 7.56 -16.62
N ASN A 15 22.07 7.31 -17.89
CA ASN A 15 21.81 8.22 -19.01
C ASN A 15 20.31 8.50 -19.18
N SER A 16 19.46 7.47 -19.10
CA SER A 16 18.00 7.65 -19.19
C SER A 16 17.41 8.48 -18.04
N LEU A 17 18.11 8.50 -16.90
CA LEU A 17 17.70 9.23 -15.70
C LEU A 17 18.40 10.60 -15.57
N GLY A 18 19.33 10.95 -16.47
CA GLY A 18 20.18 12.14 -16.32
C GLY A 18 21.00 12.11 -15.02
N LEU A 19 21.53 10.94 -14.67
CA LEU A 19 22.32 10.70 -13.46
C LEU A 19 23.70 10.17 -13.84
N THR A 20 24.64 10.21 -12.88
CA THR A 20 25.93 9.53 -13.04
C THR A 20 25.78 8.02 -12.82
N PHE A 21 26.65 7.22 -13.46
CA PHE A 21 26.74 5.77 -13.23
C PHE A 21 26.87 5.45 -11.74
N GLN A 22 27.71 6.20 -11.01
CA GLN A 22 27.91 6.02 -9.58
C GLN A 22 26.62 6.25 -8.77
N GLN A 23 25.76 7.20 -9.17
CA GLN A 23 24.49 7.44 -8.47
C GLN A 23 23.52 6.27 -8.65
N VAL A 24 23.39 5.75 -9.87
CA VAL A 24 22.58 4.53 -10.12
C VAL A 24 23.14 3.35 -9.34
N GLN A 25 24.47 3.22 -9.27
CA GLN A 25 25.12 2.18 -8.48
C GLN A 25 24.79 2.29 -6.98
N LYS A 26 24.72 3.51 -6.43
CA LYS A 26 24.29 3.76 -5.04
C LYS A 26 22.80 3.46 -4.82
N TYR A 27 21.93 3.73 -5.80
CA TYR A 27 20.53 3.31 -5.75
C TYR A 27 20.39 1.78 -5.77
N GLU A 28 21.10 1.09 -6.65
CA GLU A 28 21.03 -0.38 -6.72
C GLU A 28 21.58 -1.08 -5.46
N ARG A 29 22.48 -0.43 -4.73
CA ARG A 29 22.99 -0.91 -3.43
C ARG A 29 22.19 -0.44 -2.22
N GLY A 30 21.21 0.44 -2.41
CA GLY A 30 20.44 1.04 -1.32
C GLY A 30 21.22 1.99 -0.41
N SER A 31 22.44 2.39 -0.79
CA SER A 31 23.24 3.33 0.04
C SER A 31 22.77 4.78 -0.08
N ASN A 32 22.02 5.10 -1.14
CA ASN A 32 21.35 6.39 -1.31
C ASN A 32 19.85 6.20 -1.46
N ARG A 33 19.07 7.09 -0.83
CA ARG A 33 17.64 7.24 -1.10
C ARG A 33 17.41 7.79 -2.51
N ILE A 34 16.34 7.33 -3.14
CA ILE A 34 15.88 7.78 -4.45
C ILE A 34 14.63 8.65 -4.26
N SER A 35 14.55 9.78 -4.97
CA SER A 35 13.34 10.61 -4.93
C SER A 35 12.19 9.94 -5.68
N ALA A 36 10.95 10.26 -5.31
CA ALA A 36 9.76 9.71 -5.97
C ALA A 36 9.76 9.95 -7.49
N SER A 37 10.18 11.14 -7.94
CA SER A 37 10.30 11.44 -9.38
C SER A 37 11.32 10.53 -10.08
N LYS A 38 12.48 10.28 -9.47
CA LYS A 38 13.50 9.38 -10.04
C LYS A 38 13.09 7.92 -10.00
N LEU A 39 12.39 7.51 -8.95
CA LEU A 39 11.81 6.16 -8.85
C LEU A 39 10.78 5.93 -9.95
N TYR A 40 9.91 6.92 -10.21
CA TYR A 40 8.93 6.87 -11.29
C TYR A 40 9.58 6.79 -12.68
N GLN A 41 10.61 7.60 -12.94
CA GLN A 41 11.40 7.51 -14.18
C GLN A 41 12.07 6.14 -14.33
N THR A 42 12.60 5.59 -13.24
CA THR A 42 13.22 4.26 -13.22
C THR A 42 12.21 3.17 -13.56
N ALA A 43 10.99 3.22 -13.00
CA ALA A 43 9.90 2.29 -13.31
C ALA A 43 9.57 2.29 -14.81
N ARG A 44 9.48 3.48 -15.41
CA ARG A 44 9.26 3.63 -16.85
C ARG A 44 10.39 3.05 -17.68
N THR A 45 11.65 3.34 -17.36
CA THR A 45 12.80 2.79 -18.08
C THR A 45 12.86 1.27 -17.98
N LEU A 46 12.51 0.71 -16.81
CA LEU A 46 12.50 -0.73 -16.57
C LEU A 46 11.21 -1.43 -17.00
N GLN A 47 10.29 -0.71 -17.66
CA GLN A 47 9.00 -1.23 -18.14
C GLN A 47 8.29 -2.06 -17.06
N ALA A 48 8.15 -1.45 -15.89
CA ALA A 48 7.52 -2.05 -14.72
C ALA A 48 6.54 -1.05 -14.10
N PRO A 49 5.44 -1.52 -13.49
CA PRO A 49 4.60 -0.67 -12.66
C PRO A 49 5.41 -0.12 -11.48
N ILE A 50 5.05 1.06 -10.97
CA ILE A 50 5.77 1.68 -9.83
C ILE A 50 5.70 0.82 -8.57
N SER A 51 4.62 0.04 -8.41
CA SER A 51 4.41 -0.92 -7.32
C SER A 51 5.49 -2.01 -7.25
N TYR A 52 6.14 -2.34 -8.37
CA TYR A 52 7.21 -3.34 -8.43
C TYR A 52 8.34 -3.09 -7.41
N PHE A 53 8.64 -1.83 -7.09
CA PHE A 53 9.69 -1.48 -6.13
C PHE A 53 9.27 -1.61 -4.66
N PHE A 54 7.97 -1.84 -4.41
CA PHE A 54 7.39 -1.99 -3.08
C PHE A 54 6.90 -3.42 -2.82
N GLU A 55 6.99 -4.32 -3.80
CA GLU A 55 6.70 -5.74 -3.62
C GLU A 55 7.55 -6.31 -2.47
N GLY A 56 6.88 -6.84 -1.44
CA GLY A 56 7.52 -7.36 -0.24
C GLY A 56 7.78 -6.34 0.87
N VAL A 57 7.57 -5.04 0.63
CA VAL A 57 7.60 -3.99 1.68
C VAL A 57 6.27 -3.93 2.43
N ASP A 58 5.15 -4.26 1.78
CA ASP A 58 3.82 -4.26 2.40
C ASP A 58 3.71 -5.19 3.63
N ALA A 59 4.54 -6.24 3.69
CA ALA A 59 4.62 -7.12 4.86
C ALA A 59 5.08 -6.39 6.14
N GLU A 60 5.85 -5.30 6.01
CA GLU A 60 6.32 -4.50 7.15
C GLU A 60 5.35 -3.36 7.51
N VAL A 61 4.63 -2.80 6.54
CA VAL A 61 3.64 -1.72 6.79
C VAL A 61 2.39 -2.26 7.49
N HIS A 62 2.03 -3.52 7.29
CA HIS A 62 0.91 -4.16 7.99
C HIS A 62 1.17 -4.42 9.48
N ALA A 63 2.41 -4.29 9.98
CA ALA A 63 2.72 -4.43 11.40
C ALA A 63 2.28 -3.21 12.24
N GLU A 64 1.96 -2.09 11.61
CA GLU A 64 1.44 -0.88 12.26
C GLU A 64 0.04 -0.50 11.74
N THR A 65 -0.76 -1.51 11.40
CA THR A 65 -2.18 -1.29 11.15
C THR A 65 -2.76 -0.66 12.43
N SER A 66 -3.20 0.61 12.34
CA SER A 66 -3.81 1.28 13.49
C SER A 66 -4.91 0.37 14.05
N VAL A 67 -5.10 0.33 15.38
CA VAL A 67 -6.10 -0.56 16.00
C VAL A 67 -7.48 -0.45 15.31
N GLY A 68 -7.80 0.73 14.77
CA GLY A 68 -8.97 0.96 13.93
C GLY A 68 -8.97 0.24 12.57
N GLU A 69 -7.87 0.26 11.82
CA GLU A 69 -7.78 -0.45 10.53
C GLU A 69 -7.77 -1.98 10.70
N ALA A 70 -7.15 -2.49 11.77
CA ALA A 70 -7.15 -3.91 12.08
C ALA A 70 -8.55 -4.39 12.50
N SER A 71 -9.26 -3.56 13.27
CA SER A 71 -10.67 -3.75 13.63
C SER A 71 -11.58 -3.75 12.41
N VAL A 72 -11.40 -2.80 11.48
CA VAL A 72 -12.19 -2.74 10.24
C VAL A 72 -11.88 -3.94 9.34
N HIS A 73 -10.62 -4.34 9.22
CA HIS A 73 -10.25 -5.52 8.45
C HIS A 73 -10.84 -6.81 9.04
N SER A 74 -10.76 -6.98 10.36
CA SER A 74 -11.38 -8.12 11.07
C SER A 74 -12.91 -8.13 10.91
N PHE A 75 -13.55 -6.96 11.00
CA PHE A 75 -14.98 -6.80 10.77
C PHE A 75 -15.38 -7.19 9.34
N LEU A 76 -14.66 -6.73 8.32
CA LEU A 76 -14.96 -7.07 6.92
C LEU A 76 -14.57 -8.50 6.54
N ALA A 77 -13.81 -9.21 7.36
CA ALA A 77 -13.44 -10.60 7.14
C ALA A 77 -14.59 -11.59 7.47
N THR A 78 -15.66 -11.14 8.14
CA THR A 78 -16.84 -11.96 8.44
C THR A 78 -17.97 -11.71 7.44
N GLY A 79 -18.78 -12.73 7.17
CA GLY A 79 -19.94 -12.59 6.28
C GLY A 79 -20.98 -11.62 6.84
N GLU A 80 -21.21 -11.68 8.15
CA GLU A 80 -22.11 -10.81 8.90
C GLU A 80 -21.62 -9.35 8.88
N GLY A 81 -20.32 -9.13 8.94
CA GLY A 81 -19.73 -7.81 8.85
C GLY A 81 -19.93 -7.17 7.48
N ILE A 82 -19.78 -7.96 6.40
CA ILE A 82 -20.07 -7.50 5.03
C ILE A 82 -21.56 -7.16 4.88
N GLU A 83 -22.45 -8.01 5.37
CA GLU A 83 -23.90 -7.79 5.29
C GLU A 83 -24.33 -6.54 6.07
N LEU A 84 -23.78 -6.35 7.28
CA LEU A 84 -24.03 -5.17 8.09
C LEU A 84 -23.47 -3.91 7.42
N ALA A 85 -22.26 -3.96 6.85
CA ALA A 85 -21.65 -2.85 6.12
C ALA A 85 -22.50 -2.43 4.90
N ALA A 86 -23.09 -3.38 4.19
CA ALA A 86 -23.95 -3.13 3.03
C ALA A 86 -25.34 -2.58 3.42
N SER A 87 -25.86 -2.98 4.57
CA SER A 87 -27.23 -2.67 5.00
C SER A 87 -27.32 -1.39 5.86
N PHE A 88 -26.32 -1.13 6.70
CA PHE A 88 -26.32 -0.02 7.65
C PHE A 88 -26.47 1.37 7.00
N PRO A 89 -25.85 1.68 5.84
CA PRO A 89 -26.03 2.97 5.16
C PRO A 89 -27.46 3.21 4.66
N ARG A 90 -28.24 2.14 4.43
CA ARG A 90 -29.64 2.24 3.95
C ARG A 90 -30.60 2.74 5.04
N ILE A 91 -30.15 2.77 6.30
CA ILE A 91 -30.94 3.31 7.42
C ILE A 91 -30.85 4.84 7.37
N GLU A 92 -31.82 5.52 6.77
CA GLU A 92 -31.78 6.98 6.58
C GLU A 92 -31.77 7.77 7.90
N SER A 93 -32.53 7.30 8.89
CA SER A 93 -32.64 7.93 10.22
C SER A 93 -31.35 7.78 11.03
N SER A 94 -30.72 8.91 11.33
CA SER A 94 -29.55 8.97 12.22
C SER A 94 -29.83 8.43 13.62
N ARG A 95 -31.06 8.59 14.12
CA ARG A 95 -31.51 8.04 15.40
C ARG A 95 -31.53 6.51 15.36
N HIS A 96 -31.96 5.91 14.26
CA HIS A 96 -31.98 4.44 14.13
C HIS A 96 -30.57 3.87 14.01
N ARG A 97 -29.69 4.51 13.22
CA ARG A 97 -28.26 4.14 13.15
C ARG A 97 -27.61 4.16 14.53
N ARG A 98 -27.91 5.17 15.36
CA ARG A 98 -27.41 5.27 16.73
C ARG A 98 -27.91 4.11 17.62
N ARG A 99 -29.20 3.79 17.59
CA ARG A 99 -29.75 2.66 18.36
C ARG A 99 -29.14 1.31 17.98
N VAL A 100 -28.86 1.09 16.70
CA VAL A 100 -28.17 -0.13 16.24
C VAL A 100 -26.76 -0.19 16.81
N LEU A 101 -26.01 0.92 16.77
CA LEU A 101 -24.67 0.97 17.37
C LEU A 101 -24.70 0.75 18.89
N ASP A 102 -25.67 1.34 19.59
CA ASP A 102 -25.82 1.16 21.04
C ASP A 102 -26.11 -0.30 21.38
N LEU A 103 -26.97 -0.98 20.60
CA LEU A 103 -27.23 -2.41 20.76
C LEU A 103 -25.97 -3.26 20.55
N VAL A 104 -25.22 -3.00 19.48
CA VAL A 104 -23.96 -3.73 19.19
C VAL A 104 -22.95 -3.54 20.32
N LYS A 105 -22.86 -2.32 20.89
CA LYS A 105 -21.98 -2.05 22.04
C LYS A 105 -22.41 -2.82 23.28
N THR A 106 -23.69 -2.79 23.63
CA THR A 106 -24.21 -3.52 24.79
C THR A 106 -23.92 -5.01 24.70
N LEU A 107 -24.09 -5.62 23.51
CA LEU A 107 -23.81 -7.04 23.31
C LEU A 107 -22.32 -7.38 23.24
N ALA A 108 -21.45 -6.42 22.94
CA ALA A 108 -20.00 -6.62 22.88
C ALA A 108 -19.31 -6.44 24.25
N ASP A 109 -19.94 -5.69 25.16
CA ASP A 109 -19.47 -5.44 26.53
C ASP A 109 -20.02 -6.47 27.55
N GLU A 110 -20.82 -7.45 27.11
CA GLU A 110 -21.23 -8.67 27.86
C GLU A 110 -20.19 -9.79 27.74
#